data_AF-A0A523M5E2-F1
#
_entry.id   AF-A0A523M5E2-F1
#
_cell.length_a   1.000
_cell.length_b   1.000
_cell.length_c   1.000
_cell.angle_alpha   90.00
_cell.angle_beta   90.00
_cell.angle_gamma   90.00
#
_symmetry.space_group_name_H-M   'P 1'
#
loop_
_entity.id
_entity.type
_entity.pdbx_description
1 polymer ?
#
loop_
_entity_poly.entity_id
_entity_poly.type
_entity_poly.pdbx_seq_one_letter_code
_entity_poly.pdbx_strand_id
1 'polypeptide(L)'
;MHTAPPADLFDVMHAEWMAIEQNADSMGIDYEPGNYRDVNWGKSERSGFEIEVGWKEDTLIITSKRDRMKVRESYTLTESGDRLIVEIEVGAHRRGFVITRVYDRIERALRGARGATPT
;
A
#
# COMPACT_ATOMS: atom_id res chain seq x y z
N MET A 1 13.57 -19.16 -13.45
CA MET A 1 13.66 -18.96 -11.97
C MET A 1 12.50 -18.06 -11.59
N HIS A 2 11.49 -18.58 -10.88
CA HIS A 2 10.32 -17.78 -10.49
C HIS A 2 10.67 -17.09 -9.19
N THR A 3 11.12 -15.83 -9.24
CA THR A 3 11.30 -15.04 -8.01
C THR A 3 9.92 -14.71 -7.45
N ALA A 4 9.70 -15.02 -6.16
CA ALA A 4 8.55 -14.51 -5.43
C ALA A 4 8.57 -12.98 -5.52
N PRO A 5 7.39 -12.32 -5.55
CA PRO A 5 7.34 -10.88 -5.47
C PRO A 5 8.16 -10.38 -4.27
N PRO A 6 8.86 -9.24 -4.39
CA PRO A 6 9.49 -8.59 -3.27
C PRO A 6 8.47 -8.38 -2.15
N ALA A 7 8.78 -8.80 -0.93
CA ALA A 7 7.85 -8.70 0.19
C ALA A 7 7.41 -7.24 0.42
N ASP A 8 8.36 -6.31 0.32
CA ASP A 8 8.17 -4.86 0.52
C ASP A 8 7.14 -4.21 -0.43
N LEU A 9 6.94 -4.76 -1.63
CA LEU A 9 5.94 -4.23 -2.56
C LEU A 9 4.50 -4.60 -2.18
N PHE A 10 4.30 -5.65 -1.38
CA PHE A 10 2.99 -6.22 -1.12
C PHE A 10 2.69 -6.41 0.37
N ASP A 11 3.44 -5.72 1.24
CA ASP A 11 3.21 -5.70 2.70
C ASP A 11 1.78 -5.28 3.06
N VAL A 12 1.10 -4.50 2.20
CA VAL A 12 -0.34 -4.18 2.29
C VAL A 12 -1.24 -5.42 2.49
N MET A 13 -0.84 -6.59 1.98
CA MET A 13 -1.60 -7.84 2.12
C MET A 13 -1.61 -8.38 3.56
N HIS A 14 -0.61 -8.00 4.37
CA HIS A 14 -0.42 -8.55 5.72
C HIS A 14 -0.37 -7.50 6.85
N ALA A 15 -0.04 -6.23 6.57
CA ALA A 15 -0.05 -5.10 7.50
C ALA A 15 -1.29 -5.01 8.41
N GLU A 16 -1.11 -4.87 9.72
CA GLU A 16 -2.20 -4.68 10.67
C GLU A 16 -2.47 -3.20 10.93
N TRP A 17 -1.43 -2.37 10.79
CA TRP A 17 -1.45 -0.93 10.93
C TRP A 17 -0.80 -0.28 9.72
N MET A 18 -1.18 0.96 9.44
CA MET A 18 -0.47 1.78 8.49
C MET A 18 -0.43 3.25 8.90
N ALA A 19 0.69 3.92 8.62
CA ALA A 19 0.78 5.37 8.60
C ALA A 19 0.93 5.83 7.15
N ILE A 20 0.19 6.88 6.78
CA ILE A 20 0.19 7.42 5.42
C ILE A 20 0.62 8.88 5.48
N GLU A 21 1.62 9.22 4.68
CA GLU A 21 2.09 10.58 4.46
C GLU A 21 1.89 10.91 2.99
N GLN A 22 1.07 11.92 2.67
CA GLN A 22 0.82 12.34 1.30
C GLN A 22 1.55 13.63 0.96
N ASN A 23 2.21 13.66 -0.19
CA ASN A 23 2.81 14.84 -0.79
C ASN A 23 2.13 15.17 -2.13
N ALA A 24 2.54 16.28 -2.74
CA ALA A 24 1.97 16.74 -4.01
C ALA A 24 2.23 15.75 -5.17
N ASP A 25 3.37 15.05 -5.16
CA ASP A 25 3.85 14.17 -6.22
C ASP A 25 4.04 12.70 -5.79
N SER A 26 3.85 12.40 -4.49
CA SER A 26 4.14 11.09 -3.91
C SER A 26 3.29 10.78 -2.67
N MET A 27 3.41 9.55 -2.20
CA MET A 27 2.85 9.10 -0.93
C MET A 27 3.77 8.07 -0.28
N GLY A 28 4.07 8.29 0.99
CA GLY A 28 4.72 7.33 1.87
C GLY A 28 3.69 6.49 2.60
N ILE A 29 3.91 5.18 2.63
CA ILE A 29 3.11 4.24 3.41
C ILE A 29 4.05 3.44 4.31
N ASP A 30 3.88 3.56 5.62
CA ASP A 30 4.58 2.72 6.60
C ASP A 30 3.64 1.60 7.05
N TYR A 31 4.01 0.35 6.82
CA TYR A 31 3.22 -0.83 7.17
C TYR A 31 3.75 -1.48 8.45
N GLU A 32 2.87 -1.87 9.38
CA GLU A 32 3.25 -2.63 10.58
C GLU A 32 2.32 -3.84 10.76
N PRO A 33 2.83 -5.09 10.72
CA PRO A 33 4.19 -5.45 10.31
C PRO A 33 4.42 -5.17 8.83
N GLY A 34 5.66 -4.83 8.45
CA GLY A 34 6.04 -4.56 7.07
C GLY A 34 7.18 -3.56 6.96
N ASN A 35 7.33 -2.97 5.79
CA ASN A 35 8.35 -1.97 5.48
C ASN A 35 7.73 -0.67 4.99
N TYR A 36 8.48 0.42 5.11
CA TYR A 36 8.11 1.67 4.46
C TYR A 36 8.16 1.56 2.93
N ARG A 37 7.08 1.99 2.26
CA ARG A 37 6.95 2.05 0.81
C ARG A 37 6.65 3.48 0.37
N ASP A 38 7.56 4.01 -0.43
CA ASP A 38 7.32 5.25 -1.18
C ASP A 38 6.73 4.94 -2.55
N VAL A 39 5.70 5.69 -2.95
CA VAL A 39 5.11 5.65 -4.29
C VAL A 39 5.01 7.04 -4.89
N ASN A 40 5.48 7.18 -6.13
CA ASN A 40 5.38 8.42 -6.90
C ASN A 40 4.23 8.33 -7.89
N TRP A 41 3.52 9.44 -8.12
CA TRP A 41 2.47 9.49 -9.14
C TRP A 41 3.02 9.19 -10.54
N GLY A 42 2.20 8.57 -11.38
CA GLY A 42 2.58 8.19 -12.73
C GLY A 42 3.19 6.79 -12.79
N LYS A 43 4.13 6.59 -13.72
CA LYS A 43 4.71 5.28 -14.04
C LYS A 43 6.15 5.19 -13.59
N SER A 44 6.51 4.07 -12.97
CA SER A 44 7.87 3.74 -12.55
C SER A 44 8.14 2.24 -12.68
N GLU A 45 9.40 1.85 -12.55
CA GLU A 45 9.79 0.44 -12.48
C GLU A 45 10.53 0.17 -11.17
N ARG A 46 10.14 -0.88 -10.45
CA ARG A 46 10.83 -1.32 -9.22
C ARG A 46 10.82 -2.83 -9.13
N SER A 47 11.98 -3.43 -8.89
CA SER A 47 12.14 -4.88 -8.70
C SER A 47 11.53 -5.72 -9.84
N GLY A 48 11.58 -5.20 -11.07
CA GLY A 48 11.02 -5.83 -12.28
C GLY A 48 9.49 -5.71 -12.42
N PHE A 49 8.82 -4.93 -11.58
CA PHE A 49 7.42 -4.55 -11.76
C PHE A 49 7.33 -3.17 -12.40
N GLU A 50 6.46 -3.05 -13.40
CA GLU A 50 5.91 -1.77 -13.82
C GLU A 50 4.87 -1.35 -12.78
N ILE A 51 5.06 -0.19 -12.17
CA ILE A 51 4.20 0.37 -11.13
C ILE A 51 3.56 1.65 -11.68
N GLU A 52 2.23 1.68 -11.71
CA GLU A 52 1.43 2.85 -12.09
C GLU A 52 0.59 3.30 -10.90
N VAL A 53 0.73 4.57 -10.52
CA VAL A 53 0.07 5.15 -9.35
C VAL A 53 -0.70 6.40 -9.76
N GLY A 54 -1.92 6.52 -9.30
CA GLY A 54 -2.68 7.75 -9.51
C GLY A 54 -4.05 7.72 -8.88
N TRP A 55 -4.71 8.86 -8.93
CA TRP A 55 -6.07 9.03 -8.43
C TRP A 55 -7.08 8.73 -9.53
N LYS A 56 -8.12 7.98 -9.18
CA LYS A 56 -9.34 7.88 -9.96
C LYS A 56 -10.47 8.32 -9.05
N GLU A 57 -11.03 9.49 -9.35
CA GLU A 57 -12.02 10.15 -8.48
C GLU A 57 -11.43 10.34 -7.07
N ASP A 58 -12.06 9.77 -6.04
CA ASP A 58 -11.65 9.83 -4.63
C ASP A 58 -10.78 8.64 -4.19
N THR A 59 -10.44 7.75 -5.13
CA THR A 59 -9.76 6.50 -4.83
C THR A 59 -8.35 6.52 -5.39
N LEU A 60 -7.37 6.27 -4.51
CA LEU A 60 -5.99 6.07 -4.94
C LEU A 60 -5.83 4.65 -5.49
N ILE A 61 -5.21 4.55 -6.66
CA ILE A 61 -4.95 3.29 -7.34
C ILE A 61 -3.45 3.07 -7.46
N ILE A 62 -2.97 1.91 -7.03
CA ILE A 62 -1.62 1.42 -7.28
C ILE A 62 -1.72 0.12 -8.08
N THR A 63 -1.20 0.12 -9.30
CA THR A 63 -1.15 -1.10 -10.13
C THR A 63 0.30 -1.52 -10.30
N SER A 64 0.63 -2.75 -9.87
CA SER A 64 1.95 -3.36 -10.03
C SER A 64 1.84 -4.55 -10.98
N LYS A 65 2.59 -4.55 -12.08
CA LYS A 65 2.52 -5.59 -13.12
C LYS A 65 3.91 -6.16 -13.42
N ARG A 66 4.00 -7.49 -13.49
CA ARG A 66 5.18 -8.22 -13.97
C ARG A 66 4.77 -9.53 -14.64
N ASP A 67 5.23 -9.75 -15.85
CA ASP A 67 4.93 -10.95 -16.65
C ASP A 67 3.43 -11.30 -16.65
N ARG A 68 3.05 -12.39 -15.96
CA ARG A 68 1.69 -12.91 -15.85
C ARG A 68 1.02 -12.59 -14.51
N MET A 69 1.58 -11.65 -13.75
CA MET A 69 1.08 -11.20 -12.46
C MET A 69 0.73 -9.73 -12.52
N LYS A 70 -0.44 -9.38 -12.00
CA LYS A 70 -0.91 -8.02 -11.83
C LYS A 70 -1.54 -7.90 -10.46
N VAL A 71 -1.09 -6.94 -9.68
CA VAL A 71 -1.71 -6.57 -8.40
C VAL A 71 -2.28 -5.17 -8.56
N ARG A 72 -3.53 -4.98 -8.16
CA ARG A 72 -4.17 -3.68 -8.10
C ARG A 72 -4.60 -3.44 -6.66
N GLU A 73 -4.10 -2.35 -6.08
CA GLU A 73 -4.51 -1.87 -4.78
C GLU A 73 -5.38 -0.62 -4.99
N SER A 74 -6.56 -0.59 -4.37
CA SER A 74 -7.49 0.54 -4.41
C SER A 74 -7.73 1.02 -2.98
N TYR A 75 -7.34 2.25 -2.68
CA TYR A 75 -7.43 2.87 -1.37
C TYR A 75 -8.54 3.92 -1.40
N THR A 76 -9.61 3.66 -0.66
CA THR A 76 -10.78 4.54 -0.56
C THR A 76 -10.96 4.94 0.90
N LEU A 77 -10.90 6.25 1.15
CA LEU A 77 -11.25 6.79 2.46
C LEU A 77 -12.77 6.99 2.51
N THR A 78 -13.40 6.62 3.62
CA THR A 78 -14.83 6.91 3.83
C THR A 78 -15.07 8.42 3.80
N GLU A 79 -16.31 8.84 3.49
CA GLU A 79 -16.69 10.26 3.48
C GLU A 79 -16.42 10.95 4.83
N SER A 80 -16.59 10.23 5.94
CA SER A 80 -16.27 10.69 7.29
C SER A 80 -14.78 10.84 7.57
N GLY A 81 -13.93 10.24 6.73
CA GLY A 81 -12.47 10.26 6.88
C GLY A 81 -11.91 9.33 7.96
N ASP A 82 -12.78 8.61 8.68
CA ASP A 82 -12.45 7.79 9.85
C ASP A 82 -12.04 6.36 9.51
N ARG A 83 -12.25 5.92 8.27
CA ARG A 83 -11.94 4.56 7.85
C ARG A 83 -11.35 4.54 6.46
N LEU A 84 -10.31 3.72 6.30
CA LEU A 84 -9.68 3.45 5.03
C LEU A 84 -9.99 2.02 4.60
N ILE A 85 -10.54 1.86 3.41
CA ILE A 85 -10.80 0.57 2.77
C ILE A 85 -9.73 0.37 1.71
N VAL A 86 -9.02 -0.75 1.80
CA VAL A 86 -7.98 -1.13 0.84
C VAL A 86 -8.37 -2.45 0.20
N GLU A 87 -8.73 -2.41 -1.08
CA GLU A 87 -9.02 -3.59 -1.89
C GLU A 87 -7.80 -3.97 -2.71
N ILE A 88 -7.36 -5.22 -2.60
CA ILE A 88 -6.16 -5.75 -3.24
C ILE A 88 -6.60 -6.90 -4.15
N GLU A 89 -6.63 -6.63 -5.45
CA GLU A 89 -6.89 -7.63 -6.47
C GLU A 89 -5.57 -8.22 -6.95
N VAL A 90 -5.38 -9.52 -6.78
CA VAL A 90 -4.22 -10.25 -7.29
C VAL A 90 -4.65 -11.09 -8.48
N GLY A 91 -4.30 -10.64 -9.68
CA GLY A 91 -4.44 -11.39 -10.92
C GLY A 91 -3.19 -12.22 -11.19
N ALA A 92 -3.33 -13.54 -11.25
CA ALA A 92 -2.28 -14.46 -11.70
C ALA A 92 -2.82 -15.40 -12.79
N HIS A 93 -1.91 -15.93 -13.63
CA HIS A 93 -2.24 -16.70 -14.84
C HIS A 93 -3.28 -17.82 -14.68
N ARG A 94 -3.36 -18.45 -13.50
CA ARG A 94 -4.23 -19.62 -13.27
C ARG A 94 -5.41 -19.36 -12.35
N ARG A 95 -5.28 -18.46 -11.40
CA ARG A 95 -6.35 -18.06 -10.47
C ARG A 95 -5.92 -16.78 -9.76
N GLY A 96 -6.81 -15.79 -9.73
CA GLY A 96 -6.66 -14.60 -8.91
C GLY A 96 -7.47 -14.69 -7.62
N PHE A 97 -7.26 -13.74 -6.72
CA PHE A 97 -8.04 -13.56 -5.50
C PHE A 97 -8.12 -12.07 -5.14
N VAL A 98 -9.06 -11.74 -4.26
CA VAL A 98 -9.23 -10.38 -3.74
C VAL A 98 -9.08 -10.43 -2.23
N ILE A 99 -8.35 -9.47 -1.67
CA ILE A 99 -8.27 -9.21 -0.23
C ILE A 99 -8.86 -7.83 0.00
N THR A 100 -9.80 -7.72 0.93
CA THR A 100 -10.28 -6.42 1.42
C THR A 100 -9.78 -6.22 2.84
N ARG A 101 -9.13 -5.08 3.08
CA ARG A 101 -8.67 -4.67 4.40
C ARG A 101 -9.32 -3.36 4.79
N VAL A 102 -9.65 -3.24 6.06
CA VAL A 102 -10.36 -2.10 6.61
C VAL A 102 -9.58 -1.62 7.81
N TYR A 103 -9.15 -0.36 7.77
CA TYR A 103 -8.40 0.28 8.84
C TYR A 103 -9.25 1.40 9.42
N ASP A 104 -9.45 1.39 10.73
CA ASP A 104 -10.04 2.52 11.46
C ASP A 104 -8.93 3.51 11.80
N ARG A 105 -9.16 4.80 11.53
CA ARG A 105 -8.23 5.88 11.86
C ARG A 105 -8.11 5.97 13.38
N ILE A 106 -6.89 5.81 13.87
CA ILE A 106 -6.59 6.15 15.26
C ILE A 106 -6.10 7.59 15.30
N GLU A 107 -6.85 8.44 16.00
CA GLU A 107 -6.49 9.82 16.40
C GLU A 107 -5.31 9.85 17.40
N ARG A 108 -4.35 8.93 17.31
CA ARG A 108 -3.17 8.97 18.17
C ARG A 108 -2.39 10.19 17.75
N ALA A 109 -2.60 11.27 18.50
CA ALA A 109 -1.73 12.42 18.55
C ALA A 109 -0.28 11.90 18.51
N LEU A 110 0.52 12.48 17.62
CA LEU A 110 1.97 12.36 17.57
C LEU A 110 2.59 12.78 18.92
N ARG A 111 2.44 11.93 19.94
CA ARG A 111 3.08 12.04 21.25
C ARG A 111 3.65 10.66 21.59
N GLY A 112 4.94 10.49 21.34
CA GLY A 112 5.75 9.61 22.19
C GLY A 112 6.54 8.47 21.54
N ALA A 113 6.61 8.33 20.22
CA ALA A 113 7.37 7.24 19.59
C ALA A 113 8.75 7.65 19.05
N ARG A 114 9.50 8.52 19.75
CA ARG A 114 10.98 8.61 19.65
C ARG A 114 11.52 9.11 20.99
N GLY A 115 11.73 8.19 21.93
CA GLY A 115 12.24 8.53 23.25
C GLY A 115 12.26 7.35 24.21
N ALA A 116 12.89 6.24 23.84
CA ALA A 116 13.28 5.21 24.80
C ALA A 116 14.49 4.45 24.26
N THR A 117 15.68 4.90 24.66
CA THR A 117 16.90 4.10 24.62
C THR A 117 16.87 3.21 25.88
N PRO A 118 16.97 1.87 25.78
CA PRO A 118 17.14 1.05 26.97
C PRO A 118 18.58 1.19 27.47
N THR A 119 18.70 1.22 28.80
CA THR A 119 19.92 1.33 29.59
C THR A 119 20.72 0.03 29.57
#